data_AF-A0A3D0X7C1-F1
#
_entry.id   AF-A0A3D0X7C1-F1
#
_cell.length_a   1.000
_cell.length_b   1.000
_cell.length_c   1.000
_cell.angle_alpha   90.00
_cell.angle_beta   90.00
_cell.angle_gamma   90.00
#
_symmetry.space_group_name_H-M   'P 1'
#
loop_
_entity.id
_entity.type
_entity.pdbx_description
1 polymer ?
#
loop_
_entity_poly.entity_id
_entity_poly.type
_entity_poly.pdbx_seq_one_letter_code
_entity_poly.pdbx_strand_id
1 'polypeptide(L)'
;MDLYHEKALFLRGFFNEVGLKTAYVKFDVKPRMAGESKFNFMSLMTLALNGITSFSIVPLRFIAVLGFLMALFGFCAGLEVVFEKLMYNDSPNGMATTIILLCVFGGTQLFCLGIIGEYIGQVYREEKARPRYIKDVELD
;
A
#
# COMPACT_ATOMS: atom_id res chain seq x y z
N MET A 1 -17.73 -21.26 8.93
CA MET A 1 -16.71 -20.30 8.44
C MET A 1 -16.13 -20.74 7.10
N ASP A 2 -16.64 -21.82 6.48
CA ASP A 2 -16.13 -22.41 5.24
C ASP A 2 -16.42 -21.59 3.97
N LEU A 3 -17.24 -20.53 4.08
CA LEU A 3 -17.60 -19.66 2.96
C LEU A 3 -16.54 -18.56 2.69
N TYR A 4 -15.77 -18.16 3.71
CA TYR A 4 -14.71 -17.16 3.58
C TYR A 4 -13.38 -17.77 4.00
N HIS A 5 -12.55 -18.07 3.00
CA HIS A 5 -11.22 -18.65 3.20
C HIS A 5 -10.17 -17.63 3.66
N GLU A 6 -10.55 -16.35 3.80
CA GLU A 6 -9.67 -15.27 4.24
C GLU A 6 -9.10 -15.53 5.63
N LYS A 7 -7.78 -15.69 5.69
CA LYS A 7 -7.04 -15.94 6.92
C LYS A 7 -6.70 -14.63 7.63
N ALA A 8 -6.31 -13.61 6.88
CA ALA A 8 -5.99 -12.27 7.38
C ALA A 8 -7.21 -11.32 7.37
N LEU A 9 -8.22 -11.59 8.21
CA LEU A 9 -9.45 -10.78 8.24
C LEU A 9 -9.24 -9.37 8.81
N PHE A 10 -9.59 -8.36 8.02
CA PHE A 10 -9.85 -7.03 8.52
C PHE A 10 -11.31 -6.92 8.99
N LEU A 11 -11.54 -7.26 10.27
CA LEU A 11 -12.89 -7.37 10.85
C LEU A 11 -13.77 -6.14 10.64
N ARG A 12 -13.21 -4.92 10.70
CA ARG A 12 -13.99 -3.68 10.58
C ARG A 12 -14.58 -3.46 9.18
N GLY A 13 -13.92 -3.97 8.14
CA GLY A 13 -14.39 -3.89 6.75
C GLY A 13 -15.21 -5.11 6.38
N PHE A 14 -14.81 -6.28 6.87
CA PHE A 14 -15.47 -7.56 6.60
C PHE A 14 -16.98 -7.51 6.86
N PHE A 15 -17.42 -6.96 8.01
CA PHE A 15 -18.85 -6.88 8.34
C PHE A 15 -19.68 -6.06 7.34
N ASN A 16 -19.08 -5.09 6.65
CA ASN A 16 -19.76 -4.35 5.59
C ASN A 16 -19.86 -5.18 4.30
N GLU A 17 -18.90 -6.05 4.03
CA GLU A 17 -18.86 -6.88 2.83
C GLU A 17 -19.79 -8.10 2.91
N VAL A 18 -20.01 -8.67 4.11
CA VAL A 18 -20.93 -9.82 4.26
C VAL A 18 -22.38 -9.45 3.91
N GLY A 19 -22.76 -8.16 3.93
CA GLY A 19 -24.06 -7.70 3.46
C GLY A 19 -25.28 -8.14 4.30
N LEU A 20 -25.04 -8.59 5.53
CA LEU A 20 -26.11 -9.01 6.44
C LEU A 20 -26.89 -7.82 6.99
N LYS A 21 -28.11 -8.08 7.47
CA LYS A 21 -28.93 -7.08 8.17
C LYS A 21 -28.18 -6.59 9.41
N THR A 22 -27.81 -5.32 9.42
CA THR A 22 -27.12 -4.65 10.51
C THR A 22 -28.03 -3.60 11.15
N ALA A 23 -27.91 -3.44 12.47
CA ALA A 23 -28.58 -2.41 13.23
C ALA A 23 -27.58 -1.78 14.20
N TYR A 24 -27.68 -0.48 14.42
CA TYR A 24 -26.78 0.27 15.29
C TYR A 24 -27.49 0.62 16.60
N VAL A 25 -26.92 0.17 17.72
CA VAL A 25 -27.39 0.55 19.06
C VAL A 25 -26.50 1.66 19.58
N LYS A 26 -27.07 2.86 19.72
CA LYS A 26 -26.36 4.01 20.29
C LYS A 26 -26.31 3.85 21.80
N PHE A 27 -25.13 4.04 22.38
CA PHE A 27 -24.93 4.11 23.82
C PHE A 27 -23.96 5.24 24.13
N ASP A 28 -24.09 5.81 25.32
CA ASP A 28 -23.16 6.83 25.79
C ASP A 28 -21.94 6.16 26.46
N VAL A 29 -20.75 6.50 25.96
CA VAL A 29 -19.50 5.92 26.44
C VAL A 29 -18.99 6.79 27.58
N LYS A 30 -18.98 6.26 28.81
CA LYS A 30 -18.42 6.98 29.96
C LYS A 30 -16.95 7.35 29.70
N PRO A 31 -16.51 8.55 30.14
CA PRO A 31 -15.11 8.95 30.02
C PRO A 31 -14.21 7.95 30.77
N ARG A 32 -13.02 7.72 30.22
CA ARG A 32 -12.06 6.77 30.81
C ARG A 32 -11.54 7.33 32.14
N MET A 33 -11.51 6.49 33.17
CA MET A 33 -11.00 6.85 34.49
C MET A 33 -9.47 6.77 34.58
N ALA A 34 -8.82 6.01 33.69
CA ALA A 34 -7.38 5.84 33.64
C ALA A 34 -6.91 5.39 32.24
N GLY A 35 -5.66 5.73 31.90
CA GLY A 35 -4.97 5.30 30.69
C GLY A 35 -5.18 6.22 29.48
N GLU A 36 -4.24 6.14 28.54
CA GLU A 36 -4.23 6.93 27.32
C GLU A 36 -5.00 6.26 26.16
N SER A 37 -5.36 7.07 25.16
CA SER A 37 -5.92 6.52 23.93
C SER A 37 -4.89 5.69 23.17
N LYS A 38 -5.20 4.41 22.92
CA LYS A 38 -4.45 3.59 21.95
C LYS A 38 -4.67 4.04 20.50
N PHE A 39 -5.66 4.88 20.25
CA PHE A 39 -5.94 5.46 18.94
C PHE A 39 -5.31 6.85 18.86
N ASN A 40 -4.05 6.90 18.42
CA ASN A 40 -3.39 8.12 17.98
C ASN A 40 -3.55 8.28 16.44
N PHE A 41 -3.21 9.44 15.91
CA PHE A 41 -3.35 9.74 14.48
C PHE A 41 -2.63 8.71 13.59
N MET A 42 -1.41 8.30 13.95
CA MET A 42 -0.63 7.31 13.19
C MET A 42 -1.31 5.94 13.17
N SER A 43 -1.82 5.46 14.31
CA SER A 43 -2.52 4.19 14.41
C SER A 43 -3.82 4.17 13.58
N LEU A 44 -4.52 5.31 13.51
CA LEU A 44 -5.71 5.48 12.69
C LEU A 44 -5.35 5.49 11.20
N MET A 45 -4.24 6.13 10.83
CA MET A 45 -3.74 6.12 9.46
C MET A 45 -3.35 4.70 9.01
N THR A 46 -2.59 3.98 9.84
CA THR A 46 -2.24 2.57 9.58
C THR A 46 -3.50 1.70 9.45
N LEU A 47 -4.50 1.93 10.30
CA LEU A 47 -5.76 1.20 10.20
C LEU A 47 -6.50 1.49 8.89
N ALA A 48 -6.54 2.74 8.44
CA ALA A 48 -7.16 3.14 7.18
C ALA A 48 -6.41 2.54 5.98
N LEU A 49 -5.08 2.61 5.98
CA LEU A 49 -4.23 2.02 4.95
C LEU A 49 -4.44 0.51 4.85
N ASN A 50 -4.44 -0.20 5.98
CA ASN A 50 -4.74 -1.64 6.03
C ASN A 50 -6.14 -1.95 5.48
N GLY A 51 -7.13 -1.09 5.76
CA GLY A 51 -8.46 -1.23 5.17
C GLY A 51 -8.42 -1.11 3.65
N ILE A 52 -7.78 -0.06 3.11
CA ILE A 52 -7.71 0.16 1.65
C ILE A 52 -6.99 -1.00 0.97
N THR A 53 -5.84 -1.43 1.48
CA THR A 53 -5.03 -2.51 0.86
C THR A 53 -5.70 -3.87 0.96
N SER A 54 -6.54 -4.11 1.97
CA SER A 54 -7.23 -5.40 2.13
C SER A 54 -8.40 -5.56 1.16
N PHE A 55 -9.14 -4.48 0.84
CA PHE A 55 -10.34 -4.54 -0.01
C PHE A 55 -10.18 -3.90 -1.39
N SER A 56 -9.01 -3.33 -1.72
CA SER A 56 -8.83 -2.60 -2.98
C SER A 56 -7.44 -2.75 -3.58
N ILE A 57 -7.41 -2.94 -4.90
CA ILE A 57 -6.20 -2.93 -5.73
C ILE A 57 -5.90 -1.55 -6.34
N VAL A 58 -6.72 -0.54 -6.03
CA VAL A 58 -6.63 0.81 -6.61
C VAL A 58 -5.25 1.46 -6.39
N PRO A 59 -4.64 1.43 -5.19
CA PRO A 59 -3.30 1.98 -5.00
C PRO A 59 -2.25 1.33 -5.90
N LEU A 60 -2.32 0.00 -6.11
CA LEU A 60 -1.39 -0.71 -6.98
C LEU A 60 -1.56 -0.29 -8.45
N ARG A 61 -2.81 -0.14 -8.90
CA ARG A 61 -3.11 0.35 -10.26
C ARG A 61 -2.62 1.78 -10.48
N PHE A 62 -2.78 2.66 -9.48
CA PHE A 62 -2.30 4.03 -9.55
C PHE A 62 -0.79 4.09 -9.79
N ILE A 63 -0.02 3.26 -9.08
CA ILE A 63 1.44 3.19 -9.24
C ILE A 63 1.83 2.65 -10.61
N ALA A 64 1.12 1.65 -11.12
CA ALA A 64 1.38 1.12 -12.46
C ALA A 64 1.18 2.20 -13.54
N VAL A 65 0.11 2.99 -13.43
CA VAL A 65 -0.15 4.12 -14.35
C VAL A 65 0.93 5.19 -14.20
N LEU A 66 1.29 5.56 -12.97
CA LEU A 66 2.34 6.55 -12.70
C LEU A 66 3.69 6.09 -13.26
N GLY A 67 4.05 4.82 -13.08
CA GLY A 67 5.26 4.22 -13.62
C GLY A 67 5.29 4.23 -15.15
N PHE A 68 4.16 3.95 -15.80
CA PHE A 68 4.04 4.05 -17.25
C PHE A 68 4.23 5.49 -17.76
N LEU A 69 3.61 6.47 -17.10
CA LEU A 69 3.78 7.88 -17.44
C LEU A 69 5.22 8.36 -17.25
N MET A 70 5.89 7.93 -16.18
CA MET A 70 7.31 8.25 -15.95
C MET A 70 8.23 7.61 -16.98
N ALA A 71 7.94 6.36 -17.39
CA ALA A 71 8.70 5.69 -18.45
C ALA A 71 8.56 6.42 -19.79
N LEU A 72 7.34 6.85 -20.14
CA LEU A 72 7.09 7.64 -21.35
C LEU A 72 7.83 8.98 -21.30
N PHE A 73 7.80 9.68 -20.17
CA PHE A 73 8.55 10.92 -19.98
C PHE A 73 10.06 10.72 -20.11
N GLY A 74 10.61 9.69 -19.47
CA GLY A 74 12.03 9.35 -19.56
C GLY A 74 12.46 8.98 -20.99
N PHE A 75 11.59 8.30 -21.74
CA PHE A 75 11.84 7.99 -23.15
C PHE A 75 11.89 9.26 -24.02
N CYS A 76 10.93 10.18 -23.85
CA CYS A 76 10.92 11.45 -24.57
C CYS A 76 12.16 12.31 -24.25
N ALA A 77 12.50 12.43 -22.96
CA ALA A 77 13.69 13.16 -22.53
C ALA A 77 14.99 12.51 -23.07
N GLY A 78 15.05 11.18 -23.12
CA GLY A 78 16.17 10.45 -23.72
C GLY A 78 16.31 10.70 -25.21
N LEU A 79 15.19 10.74 -25.95
CA LEU A 79 15.19 11.09 -27.38
C LEU A 79 15.70 12.50 -27.61
N GLU A 80 15.27 13.48 -26.82
CA GLU A 80 15.72 14.87 -26.90
C GLU A 80 17.26 14.96 -26.78
N VAL A 81 17.84 14.30 -25.78
CA VAL A 81 19.30 14.29 -25.57
C VAL A 81 20.04 13.63 -26.74
N VAL A 82 19.49 12.53 -27.30
CA VAL A 82 20.09 11.87 -28.47
C VAL A 82 20.03 12.78 -29.70
N PHE A 83 18.92 13.47 -29.92
CA PHE A 83 18.79 14.44 -31.01
C PHE A 83 19.74 15.61 -30.86
N GLU A 84 19.85 16.18 -29.66
CA GLU A 84 20.78 17.27 -29.36
C GLU A 84 22.22 16.85 -29.65
N LYS A 85 22.61 15.64 -29.21
CA LYS A 85 23.97 15.12 -29.43
C LYS A 85 24.31 14.84 -30.89
N LEU A 86 23.33 14.48 -31.72
CA LEU A 86 23.54 14.23 -33.15
C LEU A 86 23.61 15.51 -33.98
N MET A 87 22.86 16.56 -33.60
CA MET A 87 22.77 17.82 -34.36
C MET A 87 23.74 18.90 -33.88
N TYR A 88 24.08 18.91 -32.58
CA TYR A 88 24.96 19.90 -31.97
C TYR A 88 26.21 19.23 -31.38
N ASN A 89 27.39 19.60 -31.88
CA ASN A 89 28.67 19.04 -31.43
C ASN A 89 29.08 19.52 -30.02
N ASP A 90 28.60 20.68 -29.59
CA ASP A 90 28.91 21.35 -28.31
C ASP A 90 27.72 21.32 -27.33
N SER A 91 27.26 20.12 -26.95
CA SER A 91 26.22 20.02 -25.90
C SER A 91 26.84 20.31 -24.50
N PRO A 92 26.21 21.17 -23.67
CA PRO A 92 26.69 21.50 -22.33
C PRO A 92 26.80 20.28 -21.41
N ASN A 93 27.63 20.38 -20.37
CA ASN A 93 27.87 19.27 -19.44
C ASN A 93 26.60 18.90 -18.64
N GLY A 94 25.88 17.86 -19.09
CA GLY A 94 24.61 17.39 -18.53
C GLY A 94 24.70 16.65 -17.19
N MET A 95 25.83 16.70 -16.48
CA MET A 95 26.03 16.00 -15.21
C MET A 95 24.98 16.37 -14.14
N ALA A 96 24.66 17.66 -14.00
CA ALA A 96 23.70 18.11 -12.98
C ALA A 96 22.29 17.56 -13.24
N THR A 97 21.80 17.69 -14.48
CA THR A 97 20.49 17.16 -14.91
C THR A 97 20.44 15.65 -14.77
N THR A 98 21.51 14.94 -15.13
CA THR A 98 21.59 13.48 -15.03
C THR A 98 21.50 13.01 -13.57
N ILE A 99 22.23 13.65 -12.66
CA ILE A 99 22.21 13.29 -11.23
C ILE A 99 20.81 13.56 -10.63
N ILE A 100 20.20 14.70 -10.96
CA ILE A 100 18.85 15.04 -10.48
C ILE A 100 17.83 14.01 -10.97
N LEU A 101 17.84 13.68 -12.27
CA LEU A 101 16.94 12.68 -12.84
C LEU A 101 17.17 11.31 -12.18
N LEU A 102 18.42 10.90 -12.00
CA LEU A 102 18.75 9.62 -11.36
C LEU A 102 18.20 9.54 -9.93
N CYS A 103 18.36 10.61 -9.13
CA CYS A 103 17.82 10.68 -7.77
C CYS A 103 16.29 10.64 -7.76
N VAL A 104 15.63 11.37 -8.67
CA VAL A 104 14.16 11.40 -8.76
C VAL A 104 13.60 10.03 -9.19
N PHE A 105 14.16 9.42 -10.23
CA PHE A 105 13.74 8.11 -10.70
C PHE A 105 14.05 7.02 -9.67
N GLY A 106 15.23 7.05 -9.05
CA GLY A 106 15.62 6.09 -8.01
C GLY A 106 14.74 6.20 -6.75
N GLY A 107 14.46 7.41 -6.28
CA GLY A 107 13.55 7.65 -5.16
C GLY A 107 12.12 7.17 -5.46
N THR A 108 11.62 7.45 -6.67
CA THR A 108 10.29 7.00 -7.10
C THR A 108 10.21 5.47 -7.21
N GLN A 109 11.26 4.80 -7.72
CA GLN A 109 11.32 3.34 -7.77
C GLN A 109 11.29 2.71 -6.38
N LEU A 110 12.06 3.24 -5.43
CA LEU A 110 12.03 2.77 -4.03
C LEU A 110 10.65 2.96 -3.41
N PHE A 111 9.98 4.09 -3.68
CA PHE A 111 8.61 4.32 -3.23
C PHE A 111 7.62 3.29 -3.82
N CYS A 112 7.71 3.03 -5.13
CA CYS A 112 6.88 2.04 -5.81
C CYS A 112 7.10 0.63 -5.24
N LEU A 113 8.36 0.26 -5.01
CA LEU A 113 8.73 -1.02 -4.38
C LEU A 113 8.20 -1.13 -2.95
N GLY A 114 8.21 -0.05 -2.17
CA GLY A 114 7.62 -0.03 -0.82
C GLY A 114 6.15 -0.40 -0.82
N ILE A 115 5.37 0.14 -1.76
CA ILE A 115 3.93 -0.18 -1.85
C ILE A 115 3.73 -1.61 -2.36
N ILE A 116 4.48 -2.05 -3.37
CA ILE A 116 4.44 -3.45 -3.83
C ILE A 116 4.77 -4.40 -2.66
N GLY A 117 5.75 -4.06 -1.83
CA GLY A 117 6.13 -4.81 -0.64
C GLY A 117 4.99 -4.96 0.36
N GLU A 118 4.16 -3.92 0.56
CA GLU A 118 2.98 -4.00 1.43
C GLU A 118 1.95 -5.02 0.90
N TYR A 119 1.68 -5.00 -0.41
CA TYR A 119 0.78 -5.98 -1.05
C TYR A 119 1.34 -7.41 -1.01
N ILE A 120 2.64 -7.59 -1.27
CA ILE A 120 3.30 -8.90 -1.15
C ILE A 120 3.23 -9.38 0.31
N GLY A 121 3.43 -8.49 1.28
CA GLY A 121 3.26 -8.79 2.70
C GLY A 121 1.85 -9.27 3.04
N GLN A 122 0.83 -8.66 2.43
CA GLN A 122 -0.57 -9.09 2.55
C GLN A 122 -0.77 -10.52 2.01
N VAL A 123 -0.29 -10.79 0.79
CA VAL A 123 -0.36 -12.11 0.16
C VAL A 123 0.38 -13.15 1.01
N TYR A 124 1.56 -12.81 1.52
CA TYR A 124 2.30 -13.69 2.41
C TYR A 124 1.51 -14.02 3.69
N ARG A 125 0.85 -13.03 4.32
CA ARG A 125 0.01 -13.26 5.50
C ARG A 125 -1.14 -14.23 5.21
N GLU A 126 -1.72 -14.14 4.02
CA GLU A 126 -2.82 -14.99 3.57
C GLU A 126 -2.38 -16.44 3.28
N GLU A 127 -1.24 -16.59 2.60
CA GLU A 127 -0.66 -17.90 2.26
C GLU A 127 -0.07 -18.63 3.48
N LYS A 128 0.44 -17.90 4.48
CA LYS A 128 1.12 -18.48 5.66
C LYS A 128 0.28 -19.49 6.44
N ALA A 129 -1.05 -19.49 6.27
CA ALA A 129 -1.94 -20.53 6.79
C ALA A 129 -1.83 -20.82 8.29
N ARG A 130 -1.41 -19.84 9.12
CA ARG A 130 -1.27 -20.07 10.55
C ARG A 130 -2.65 -20.26 11.20
N PRO A 131 -2.85 -21.32 12.01
CA PRO A 131 -4.08 -21.49 12.76
C PRO A 131 -4.24 -20.32 13.73
N ARG A 132 -5.46 -19.75 13.78
CA ARG A 132 -5.75 -18.55 14.60
C ARG A 132 -5.66 -18.79 16.10
N TYR A 133 -5.92 -20.03 16.51
CA TYR A 133 -5.85 -20.47 17.89
C TYR A 133 -5.38 -21.92 17.89
N ILE A 134 -4.67 -22.28 18.94
CA ILE A 134 -4.34 -23.67 19.24
C ILE A 134 -5.43 -24.13 20.21
N LYS A 135 -6.12 -25.21 19.86
CA LYS A 135 -7.05 -25.86 20.81
C LYS A 135 -6.19 -26.55 21.86
N ASP A 136 -6.40 -26.20 23.12
CA ASP A 136 -5.90 -27.03 24.20
C ASP A 136 -6.82 -28.25 24.32
N VAL A 137 -6.26 -29.41 24.67
CA VAL A 137 -7.05 -30.63 24.81
C VAL A 137 -7.87 -30.49 26.09
N GLU A 138 -9.19 -30.36 25.97
CA GLU A 138 -10.08 -30.52 27.13
C GLU A 138 -9.91 -31.97 27.63
N LEU A 139 -9.36 -32.12 28.82
CA LEU A 139 -9.32 -33.41 29.52
C LEU A 139 -10.75 -33.67 30.03
N ASP A 140 -11.45 -34.59 29.36
CA ASP A 140 -12.73 -35.15 29.83
C ASP A 140 -12.59 -35.83 31.21
#